data_AF-A0AAD4HHT4-F1
#
_entry.id   AF-A0AAD4HHT4-F1
#
_cell.length_a   1.000
_cell.length_b   1.000
_cell.length_c   1.000
_cell.angle_alpha   90.00
_cell.angle_beta   90.00
_cell.angle_gamma   90.00
#
_symmetry.space_group_name_H-M   'P 1'
#
loop_
_entity.id
_entity.type
_entity.pdbx_description
1 polymer ?
#
loop_
_entity_poly.entity_id
_entity_poly.type
_entity_poly.pdbx_seq_one_letter_code
_entity_poly.pdbx_strand_id
1 'polypeptide(L)'
;MREAAAAGSWHSNGSPPQVRETAGATRPYEPIRVPSDESCGPSSYRPSVLASERVLLWTTPHGVTFQNQLEQLYPESYVVKLFFVMAESLDERTRNDYGAGLLHFNQFCDRLSISEQDRMPASEVLLSIFIADAAGSISSSTANNWLAGLRFWHVINGAQWHGERSECLRHVQRGLRLLAPPNLNLQHPPITLESLIQLHQGLDYSNTFDTVVLAIACLIFWCGCRLEELVIPTFDSFDMTKHVTRSILPIVTQESNNVRHSTFRIPWTKTTGNNGADINVTSRDHLTCPHAALFRHLEANPNIPFHAPLFSFQTPTGAWTSMTEQWFLKRCNQFWGP
;
A
#
# COMPACT_ATOMS: atom_id res chain seq x y z
N MET A 1 32.24 22.94 -4.24
CA MET A 1 33.10 22.97 -5.44
C MET A 1 33.46 21.53 -5.80
N ARG A 2 32.62 20.91 -6.65
CA ARG A 2 32.90 19.76 -7.52
C ARG A 2 31.66 19.57 -8.38
N GLU A 3 31.73 20.14 -9.58
CA GLU A 3 30.78 20.02 -10.67
C GLU A 3 30.87 18.65 -11.36
N ALA A 4 29.77 18.30 -12.03
CA ALA A 4 29.65 17.66 -13.35
C ALA A 4 30.48 16.40 -13.68
N ALA A 5 29.78 15.30 -13.99
CA ALA A 5 29.85 14.65 -15.31
C ALA A 5 29.00 13.36 -15.32
N ALA A 6 27.94 13.34 -16.14
CA ALA A 6 27.54 12.20 -16.98
C ALA A 6 26.32 12.62 -17.83
N ALA A 7 26.54 13.51 -18.79
CA ALA A 7 25.70 13.61 -19.97
C ALA A 7 26.30 12.68 -21.04
N GLY A 8 25.50 11.76 -21.57
CA GLY A 8 25.95 10.78 -22.55
C GLY A 8 24.80 10.04 -23.24
N SER A 9 24.22 10.72 -24.24
CA SER A 9 23.63 10.18 -25.48
C SER A 9 22.51 9.12 -25.40
N TRP A 10 21.26 9.59 -25.56
CA TRP A 10 20.28 8.93 -26.44
C TRP A 10 19.45 10.00 -27.17
N HIS A 11 19.76 10.23 -28.45
CA HIS A 11 18.82 10.83 -29.39
C HIS A 11 17.88 9.73 -29.90
N SER A 12 16.62 9.79 -29.50
CA SER A 12 15.50 9.24 -30.26
C SER A 12 14.42 10.30 -30.31
N ASN A 13 14.07 10.71 -31.52
CA ASN A 13 13.05 11.71 -31.84
C ASN A 13 11.78 11.54 -31.00
N GLY A 14 11.52 12.49 -30.12
CA GLY A 14 10.28 12.63 -29.37
C GLY A 14 10.26 14.03 -28.76
N SER A 15 9.11 14.69 -28.78
CA SER A 15 8.89 15.98 -28.12
C SER A 15 9.46 16.00 -26.69
N PRO A 16 9.88 17.16 -26.15
CA PRO A 16 10.35 17.24 -24.76
C PRO A 16 9.35 16.57 -23.81
N PRO A 17 9.82 15.85 -22.77
CA PRO A 17 8.95 15.12 -21.85
C PRO A 17 7.89 16.07 -21.30
N GLN A 18 6.62 15.66 -21.33
CA GLN A 18 5.55 16.49 -20.81
C GLN A 18 5.81 16.77 -19.32
N VAL A 19 5.52 17.96 -18.82
CA VAL A 19 5.79 18.39 -17.41
C VAL A 19 5.38 17.36 -16.36
N ARG A 20 4.31 16.60 -16.61
CA ARG A 20 3.83 15.51 -15.75
C ARG A 20 4.70 14.26 -15.81
N GLU A 21 5.24 13.91 -16.98
CA GLU A 21 6.22 12.84 -17.13
C GLU A 21 7.50 13.22 -16.37
N THR A 22 7.94 14.48 -16.43
CA THR A 22 9.08 14.98 -15.64
C THR A 22 8.81 14.91 -14.13
N ALA A 23 7.57 15.22 -13.69
CA ALA A 23 7.17 15.06 -12.29
C ALA A 23 7.05 13.58 -11.86
N GLY A 24 6.77 12.66 -12.78
CA GLY A 24 6.76 11.22 -12.53
C GLY A 24 8.16 10.57 -12.55
N ALA A 25 9.04 11.06 -13.42
CA ALA A 25 10.37 10.50 -13.70
C ALA A 25 11.45 10.84 -12.66
N THR A 26 11.17 11.69 -11.68
CA THR A 26 12.09 11.97 -10.55
C THR A 26 12.24 10.79 -9.57
N ARG A 27 11.80 9.58 -9.96
CA ARG A 27 11.84 8.37 -9.13
C ARG A 27 12.61 7.24 -9.80
N PRO A 28 13.29 6.37 -9.01
CA PRO A 28 14.07 5.28 -9.56
C PRO A 28 13.21 4.37 -10.43
N TYR A 29 13.73 4.09 -11.63
CA TYR A 29 13.09 3.31 -12.68
C TYR A 29 13.09 1.83 -12.29
N GLU A 30 11.92 1.27 -11.96
CA GLU A 30 11.74 -0.18 -11.90
C GLU A 30 11.16 -0.72 -13.22
N PRO A 31 11.62 -1.88 -13.71
CA PRO A 31 11.17 -2.43 -14.97
C PRO A 31 9.67 -2.78 -14.93
N ILE A 32 8.94 -2.21 -15.90
CA ILE A 32 7.50 -2.31 -16.05
C ILE A 32 7.07 -3.77 -16.32
N ARG A 33 6.28 -4.35 -15.43
CA ARG A 33 5.40 -5.49 -15.76
C ARG A 33 3.97 -4.96 -15.88
N VAL A 34 3.51 -4.75 -17.11
CA VAL A 34 2.09 -4.48 -17.39
C VAL A 34 1.36 -5.83 -17.32
N PRO A 35 0.38 -6.03 -16.42
CA PRO A 35 -0.51 -7.18 -16.51
C PRO A 35 -1.27 -7.14 -17.85
N SER A 36 -1.27 -8.26 -18.55
CA SER A 36 -1.62 -8.37 -19.97
C SER A 36 -3.11 -8.53 -20.29
N ASP A 37 -4.02 -8.21 -19.38
CA ASP A 37 -5.46 -8.25 -19.66
C ASP A 37 -6.14 -7.02 -19.07
N GLU A 38 -7.08 -6.42 -19.81
CA GLU A 38 -7.91 -5.24 -19.46
C GLU A 38 -7.43 -3.83 -19.91
N SER A 39 -6.98 -3.69 -21.16
CA SER A 39 -6.62 -2.37 -21.71
C SER A 39 -7.83 -1.45 -21.90
N CYS A 40 -7.75 -0.21 -21.39
CA CYS A 40 -8.51 0.93 -21.89
C CYS A 40 -8.37 1.07 -23.42
N GLY A 41 -9.36 1.65 -24.09
CA GLY A 41 -9.23 2.01 -25.51
C GLY A 41 -8.01 2.92 -25.74
N PRO A 42 -7.32 2.81 -26.89
CA PRO A 42 -6.13 3.62 -27.16
C PRO A 42 -6.50 5.10 -27.12
N SER A 43 -5.84 5.87 -26.25
CA SER A 43 -6.08 7.30 -26.06
C SER A 43 -4.77 8.00 -25.74
N SER A 44 -4.52 9.15 -26.38
CA SER A 44 -3.34 9.98 -26.09
C SER A 44 -3.38 10.57 -24.67
N TYR A 45 -4.55 10.58 -24.02
CA TYR A 45 -4.72 11.09 -22.66
C TYR A 45 -4.49 10.03 -21.58
N ARG A 46 -4.34 8.76 -21.96
CA ARG A 46 -4.22 7.61 -21.06
C ARG A 46 -3.08 6.69 -21.50
N PRO A 47 -1.82 7.15 -21.43
CA PRO A 47 -0.68 6.31 -21.79
C PRO A 47 -0.61 5.05 -20.93
N SER A 48 0.07 4.02 -21.45
CA SER A 48 0.33 2.78 -20.71
C SER A 48 1.39 3.04 -19.63
N VAL A 49 0.94 3.08 -18.37
CA VAL A 49 1.75 3.45 -17.19
C VAL A 49 1.34 2.57 -15.99
N LEU A 50 2.16 2.56 -14.95
CA LEU A 50 1.84 1.83 -13.71
C LEU A 50 0.57 2.38 -13.06
N ALA A 51 -0.15 1.55 -12.30
CA ALA A 51 -1.36 1.99 -11.61
C ALA A 51 -1.09 3.22 -10.72
N SER A 52 0.01 3.23 -9.97
CA SER A 52 0.46 4.35 -9.13
C SER A 52 0.73 5.65 -9.88
N GLU A 53 0.95 5.58 -11.19
CA GLU A 53 1.29 6.75 -12.02
C GLU A 53 0.06 7.32 -12.74
N ARG A 54 -1.00 6.52 -12.95
CA ARG A 54 -2.23 6.96 -13.66
C ARG A 54 -2.81 8.24 -13.10
N VAL A 55 -2.78 8.40 -11.78
CA VAL A 55 -3.31 9.57 -11.09
C VAL A 55 -2.65 10.88 -11.55
N LEU A 56 -1.38 10.83 -11.92
CA LEU A 56 -0.62 11.96 -12.42
C LEU A 56 -0.62 12.02 -13.95
N LEU A 57 -0.35 10.89 -14.61
CA LEU A 57 -0.06 10.81 -16.04
C LEU A 57 -1.31 10.68 -16.92
N TRP A 58 -2.44 10.21 -16.38
CA TRP A 58 -3.70 10.25 -17.12
C TRP A 58 -4.37 11.61 -17.00
N THR A 59 -5.00 12.03 -18.09
CA THR A 59 -5.60 13.37 -18.22
C THR A 59 -6.84 13.32 -19.10
N THR A 60 -7.38 14.49 -19.42
CA THR A 60 -8.46 14.74 -20.38
C THR A 60 -8.14 16.03 -21.14
N PRO A 61 -8.91 16.40 -22.19
CA PRO A 61 -8.79 17.72 -22.80
C PRO A 61 -8.88 18.89 -21.79
N HIS A 62 -9.68 18.75 -20.73
CA HIS A 62 -9.76 19.73 -19.64
C HIS A 62 -8.42 19.83 -18.90
N GLY A 63 -7.86 18.70 -18.48
CA GLY A 63 -6.58 18.66 -17.75
C GLY A 63 -5.39 19.18 -18.56
N VAL A 64 -5.38 18.93 -19.88
CA VAL A 64 -4.39 19.49 -20.81
C VAL A 64 -4.53 21.01 -20.90
N THR A 65 -5.76 21.51 -21.03
CA THR A 65 -6.03 22.96 -21.09
C THR A 65 -5.58 23.65 -19.79
N PHE A 66 -5.90 23.06 -18.64
CA PHE A 66 -5.48 23.56 -17.33
C PHE A 66 -3.95 23.59 -17.18
N GLN A 67 -3.25 22.52 -17.58
CA GLN A 67 -1.80 22.48 -17.53
C GLN A 67 -1.17 23.55 -18.44
N ASN A 68 -1.65 23.69 -19.68
CA ASN A 68 -1.16 24.72 -20.60
C ASN A 68 -1.35 26.14 -20.03
N GLN A 69 -2.46 26.40 -19.35
CA GLN A 69 -2.69 27.69 -18.66
C GLN A 69 -1.68 27.91 -17.53
N LEU A 70 -1.35 26.88 -16.74
CA LEU A 70 -0.32 26.98 -15.70
C LEU A 70 1.06 27.27 -16.29
N GLU A 71 1.44 26.58 -17.36
CA GLU A 71 2.73 26.75 -18.03
C GLU A 71 2.87 28.13 -18.70
N GLN A 72 1.77 28.78 -19.07
CA GLN A 72 1.77 30.16 -19.54
C GLN A 72 1.98 31.18 -18.41
N LEU A 73 1.53 30.87 -17.19
CA LEU A 73 1.54 31.79 -16.06
C LEU A 73 2.79 31.63 -15.18
N TYR A 74 3.39 30.45 -15.14
CA TYR A 74 4.48 30.10 -14.23
C TYR A 74 5.60 29.37 -14.95
N PRO A 75 6.87 29.54 -14.52
CA PRO A 75 7.98 28.76 -15.06
C PRO A 75 7.77 27.26 -14.87
N GLU A 76 8.19 26.47 -15.86
CA GLU A 76 8.02 25.01 -15.90
C GLU A 76 8.45 24.31 -14.59
N SER A 77 9.58 24.74 -14.02
CA SER A 77 10.11 24.15 -12.77
C SER A 77 9.16 24.27 -11.58
N TYR A 78 8.34 25.33 -11.51
CA TYR A 78 7.34 25.50 -10.47
C TYR A 78 6.11 24.62 -10.72
N VAL A 79 5.71 24.45 -11.98
CA VAL A 79 4.60 23.59 -12.37
C VAL A 79 4.94 22.12 -12.13
N VAL A 80 6.15 21.67 -12.52
CA VAL A 80 6.67 20.33 -12.18
C VAL A 80 6.64 20.11 -10.67
N LYS A 81 7.15 21.07 -9.89
CA LYS A 81 7.18 20.98 -8.44
C LYS A 81 5.79 20.89 -7.82
N LEU A 82 4.81 21.64 -8.34
CA LEU A 82 3.42 21.60 -7.90
C LEU A 82 2.85 20.18 -8.07
N PHE A 83 2.94 19.61 -9.27
CA PHE A 83 2.45 18.26 -9.55
C PHE A 83 3.15 17.19 -8.72
N PHE A 84 4.48 17.29 -8.59
CA PHE A 84 5.27 16.40 -7.75
C PHE A 84 4.79 16.43 -6.28
N VAL A 85 4.68 17.62 -5.69
CA VAL A 85 4.24 17.77 -4.28
C VAL A 85 2.81 17.26 -4.08
N MET A 86 1.90 17.49 -5.04
CA MET A 86 0.57 16.91 -4.97
C MET A 86 0.64 15.38 -4.99
N ALA A 87 1.42 14.78 -5.90
CA ALA A 87 1.56 13.32 -5.98
C ALA A 87 2.19 12.71 -4.71
N GLU A 88 3.12 13.41 -4.05
CA GLU A 88 3.72 13.00 -2.76
C GLU A 88 2.76 13.10 -1.56
N SER A 89 1.59 13.72 -1.71
CA SER A 89 0.56 13.71 -0.66
C SER A 89 -0.08 12.32 -0.45
N LEU A 90 0.18 11.38 -1.35
CA LEU A 90 -0.33 10.01 -1.31
C LEU A 90 0.84 9.03 -1.26
N ASP A 91 0.76 8.05 -0.35
CA ASP A 91 1.68 6.91 -0.38
C ASP A 91 1.48 6.09 -1.68
N GLU A 92 2.47 5.26 -2.02
CA GLU A 92 2.45 4.47 -3.26
C GLU A 92 1.25 3.53 -3.34
N ARG A 93 0.87 2.90 -2.21
CA ARG A 93 -0.29 2.02 -2.13
C ARG A 93 -1.58 2.76 -2.46
N THR A 94 -1.78 3.93 -1.86
CA THR A 94 -2.95 4.79 -2.10
C THR A 94 -3.03 5.21 -3.56
N ARG A 95 -1.89 5.48 -4.20
CA ARG A 95 -1.87 5.80 -5.64
C ARG A 95 -2.18 4.62 -6.53
N ASN A 96 -1.71 3.42 -6.18
CA ASN A 96 -2.12 2.20 -6.86
C ASN A 96 -3.63 2.00 -6.75
N ASP A 97 -4.21 2.17 -5.55
CA ASP A 97 -5.65 2.06 -5.30
C ASP A 97 -6.45 3.11 -6.09
N TYR A 98 -5.99 4.36 -6.11
CA TYR A 98 -6.61 5.44 -6.86
C TYR A 98 -6.50 5.22 -8.38
N GLY A 99 -5.34 4.77 -8.86
CA GLY A 99 -5.13 4.44 -10.26
C GLY A 99 -5.92 3.23 -10.74
N ALA A 100 -6.24 2.28 -9.87
CA ALA A 100 -7.21 1.21 -10.16
C ALA A 100 -8.62 1.78 -10.33
N GLY A 101 -9.05 2.70 -9.47
CA GLY A 101 -10.33 3.41 -9.63
C GLY A 101 -10.43 4.20 -10.93
N LEU A 102 -9.36 4.88 -11.33
CA LEU A 102 -9.29 5.59 -12.61
C LEU A 102 -9.39 4.66 -13.82
N LEU A 103 -8.76 3.49 -13.75
CA LEU A 103 -8.88 2.47 -14.80
C LEU A 103 -10.34 2.04 -14.97
N HIS A 104 -11.01 1.64 -13.89
CA HIS A 104 -12.38 1.19 -13.95
C HIS A 104 -13.35 2.27 -14.43
N PHE A 105 -13.16 3.52 -14.01
CA PHE A 105 -13.95 4.65 -14.51
C PHE A 105 -13.78 4.84 -16.02
N ASN A 106 -12.54 4.81 -16.51
CA ASN A 106 -12.27 5.01 -17.93
C ASN A 106 -12.72 3.82 -18.78
N GLN A 107 -12.60 2.59 -18.30
CA GLN A 107 -13.17 1.41 -18.95
C GLN A 107 -14.70 1.51 -19.03
N PHE A 108 -15.35 1.96 -17.95
CA PHE A 108 -16.79 2.22 -17.94
C PHE A 108 -17.18 3.29 -18.97
N CYS A 109 -16.44 4.40 -19.04
CA CYS A 109 -16.66 5.44 -20.03
C CYS A 109 -16.42 4.94 -21.47
N ASP A 110 -15.39 4.12 -21.70
CA ASP A 110 -15.13 3.51 -23.01
C ASP A 110 -16.29 2.59 -23.42
N ARG A 111 -16.80 1.74 -22.50
CA ARG A 111 -17.95 0.86 -22.76
C ARG A 111 -19.21 1.63 -23.18
N LEU A 112 -19.45 2.79 -22.56
CA LEU A 112 -20.60 3.64 -22.86
C LEU A 112 -20.32 4.70 -23.95
N SER A 113 -19.15 4.65 -24.58
CA SER A 113 -18.74 5.62 -25.60
C SER A 113 -18.81 7.08 -25.13
N ILE A 114 -18.53 7.32 -23.85
CA ILE A 114 -18.46 8.67 -23.27
C ILE A 114 -17.19 9.33 -23.74
N SER A 115 -17.30 10.52 -24.33
CA SER A 115 -16.16 11.25 -24.89
C SER A 115 -15.16 11.63 -23.80
N GLU A 116 -13.87 11.77 -24.13
CA GLU A 116 -12.85 12.22 -23.18
C GLU A 116 -13.13 13.62 -22.61
N GLN A 117 -13.90 14.46 -23.33
CA GLN A 117 -14.31 15.79 -22.87
C GLN A 117 -15.37 15.70 -21.75
N ASP A 118 -16.26 14.72 -21.81
CA ASP A 118 -17.34 14.55 -20.83
C ASP A 118 -16.89 13.81 -19.56
N ARG A 119 -15.66 13.30 -19.53
CA ARG A 119 -15.08 12.59 -18.38
C ARG A 119 -14.56 13.53 -17.30
N MET A 120 -14.33 14.80 -17.63
CA MET A 120 -13.83 15.79 -16.68
C MET A 120 -14.21 17.23 -17.08
N PRO A 121 -14.88 18.00 -16.21
CA PRO A 121 -15.42 17.60 -14.90
C PRO A 121 -16.52 16.52 -15.03
N ALA A 122 -16.39 15.41 -14.30
CA ALA A 122 -17.40 14.36 -14.31
C ALA A 122 -18.68 14.85 -13.62
N SER A 123 -19.82 14.71 -14.30
CA SER A 123 -21.11 15.12 -13.76
C SER A 123 -21.55 14.22 -12.59
N GLU A 124 -22.44 14.74 -11.74
CA GLU A 124 -23.04 13.97 -10.64
C GLU A 124 -23.71 12.68 -11.13
N VAL A 125 -24.43 12.78 -12.25
CA VAL A 125 -25.13 11.65 -12.87
C VAL A 125 -24.12 10.63 -13.39
N LEU A 126 -23.04 11.07 -14.05
CA LEU A 126 -22.00 10.17 -14.54
C LEU A 126 -21.35 9.38 -13.40
N LEU A 127 -20.96 10.07 -12.32
CA LEU A 127 -20.40 9.43 -11.13
C LEU A 127 -21.39 8.45 -10.50
N SER A 128 -22.67 8.81 -10.45
CA SER A 128 -23.73 7.96 -9.88
C SER A 128 -23.95 6.69 -10.70
N ILE A 129 -24.03 6.80 -12.04
CA ILE A 129 -24.19 5.64 -12.92
C ILE A 129 -22.95 4.75 -12.85
N PHE A 130 -21.75 5.31 -12.82
CA PHE A 130 -20.51 4.55 -12.67
C PHE A 130 -20.51 3.67 -11.42
N ILE A 131 -20.90 4.20 -10.26
CA ILE A 131 -20.96 3.41 -9.02
C ILE A 131 -22.13 2.43 -9.04
N ALA A 132 -23.26 2.78 -9.67
CA ALA A 132 -24.39 1.87 -9.83
C ALA A 132 -24.03 0.66 -10.73
N ASP A 133 -23.25 0.85 -11.79
CA ASP A 133 -22.77 -0.21 -12.70
C ASP A 133 -21.94 -1.27 -11.96
N ALA A 134 -21.18 -0.84 -10.94
CA ALA A 134 -20.37 -1.74 -10.12
C ALA A 134 -21.12 -2.41 -8.96
N ALA A 135 -22.42 -2.09 -8.78
CA ALA A 135 -23.20 -2.61 -7.66
C ALA A 135 -23.26 -4.15 -7.67
N GLY A 136 -23.15 -4.76 -6.49
CA GLY A 136 -23.11 -6.21 -6.33
C GLY A 136 -21.75 -6.86 -6.66
N SER A 137 -20.85 -6.15 -7.34
CA SER A 137 -19.52 -6.66 -7.71
C SER A 137 -18.39 -6.15 -6.79
N ILE A 138 -18.60 -5.00 -6.14
CA ILE A 138 -17.59 -4.38 -5.26
C ILE A 138 -18.16 -4.06 -3.88
N SER A 139 -17.28 -3.98 -2.89
CA SER A 139 -17.62 -3.52 -1.55
C SER A 139 -17.83 -2.00 -1.51
N SER A 140 -18.47 -1.50 -0.44
CA SER A 140 -18.62 -0.06 -0.24
C SER A 140 -17.28 0.65 -0.03
N SER A 141 -16.29 -0.02 0.57
CA SER A 141 -14.94 0.55 0.73
C SER A 141 -14.24 0.72 -0.61
N THR A 142 -14.35 -0.26 -1.51
CA THR A 142 -13.79 -0.17 -2.87
C THR A 142 -14.43 0.98 -3.66
N ALA A 143 -15.76 1.11 -3.62
CA ALA A 143 -16.47 2.22 -4.28
C ALA A 143 -16.00 3.60 -3.78
N ASN A 144 -15.80 3.74 -2.46
CA ASN A 144 -15.29 4.97 -1.86
C ASN A 144 -13.84 5.26 -2.29
N ASN A 145 -12.98 4.24 -2.37
CA ASN A 145 -11.61 4.38 -2.85
C ASN A 145 -11.57 4.83 -4.32
N TRP A 146 -12.44 4.29 -5.18
CA TRP A 146 -12.54 4.72 -6.57
C TRP A 146 -12.95 6.19 -6.68
N LEU A 147 -13.97 6.61 -5.93
CA LEU A 147 -14.42 8.01 -5.89
C LEU A 147 -13.35 8.95 -5.32
N ALA A 148 -12.59 8.51 -4.31
CA ALA A 148 -11.49 9.29 -3.76
C ALA A 148 -10.37 9.49 -4.79
N GLY A 149 -10.04 8.44 -5.55
CA GLY A 149 -9.10 8.53 -6.68
C GLY A 149 -9.58 9.46 -7.77
N LEU A 150 -10.85 9.36 -8.18
CA LEU A 150 -11.46 10.26 -9.15
C LEU A 150 -11.44 11.71 -8.66
N ARG A 151 -11.80 11.96 -7.40
CA ARG A 151 -11.76 13.29 -6.79
C ARG A 151 -10.35 13.87 -6.84
N PHE A 152 -9.36 13.10 -6.40
CA PHE A 152 -7.97 13.57 -6.39
C PHE A 152 -7.46 13.85 -7.82
N TRP A 153 -7.83 12.99 -8.78
CA TRP A 153 -7.54 13.21 -10.20
C TRP A 153 -8.18 14.50 -10.74
N HIS A 154 -9.41 14.83 -10.34
CA HIS A 154 -10.03 16.12 -10.69
C HIS A 154 -9.26 17.30 -10.10
N VAL A 155 -8.84 17.21 -8.82
CA VAL A 155 -8.07 18.27 -8.15
C VAL A 155 -6.74 18.52 -8.87
N ILE A 156 -5.98 17.46 -9.18
CA ILE A 156 -4.72 17.57 -9.92
C ILE A 156 -4.93 18.25 -11.29
N ASN A 157 -6.04 17.95 -11.96
CA ASN A 157 -6.34 18.49 -13.28
C ASN A 157 -7.11 19.82 -13.25
N GLY A 158 -7.23 20.48 -12.10
CA GLY A 158 -7.91 21.77 -11.99
C GLY A 158 -9.41 21.72 -12.35
N ALA A 159 -10.04 20.57 -12.15
CA ALA A 159 -11.45 20.35 -12.46
C ALA A 159 -12.33 20.41 -11.20
N GLN A 160 -13.55 20.91 -11.36
CA GLN A 160 -14.54 20.89 -10.29
C GLN A 160 -14.92 19.44 -9.94
N TRP A 161 -15.00 19.14 -8.64
CA TRP A 161 -15.53 17.86 -8.17
C TRP A 161 -17.01 17.98 -7.83
N HIS A 162 -17.86 17.27 -8.57
CA HIS A 162 -19.31 17.29 -8.36
C HIS A 162 -19.82 16.20 -7.40
N GLY A 163 -19.00 15.22 -7.03
CA GLY A 163 -19.45 14.10 -6.19
C GLY A 163 -19.76 14.44 -4.73
N GLU A 164 -19.19 15.51 -4.16
CA GLU A 164 -19.29 15.81 -2.71
C GLU A 164 -20.73 16.13 -2.25
N ARG A 165 -21.50 16.84 -3.09
CA ARG A 165 -22.85 17.32 -2.76
C ARG A 165 -23.96 16.57 -3.51
N SER A 166 -23.62 15.47 -4.16
CA SER A 166 -24.59 14.73 -4.96
C SER A 166 -25.44 13.82 -4.08
N GLU A 167 -26.73 14.18 -3.91
CA GLU A 167 -27.69 13.31 -3.23
C GLU A 167 -27.93 12.03 -4.02
N CYS A 168 -27.89 12.08 -5.36
CA CYS A 168 -28.00 10.90 -6.21
C CYS A 168 -26.88 9.90 -5.89
N LEU A 169 -25.62 10.36 -5.87
CA LEU A 169 -24.48 9.51 -5.56
C LEU A 169 -24.57 8.91 -4.15
N ARG A 170 -25.00 9.71 -3.16
CA ARG A 170 -25.24 9.23 -1.78
C ARG A 170 -26.28 8.10 -1.74
N HIS A 171 -27.38 8.25 -2.46
CA HIS A 171 -28.41 7.21 -2.56
C HIS A 171 -27.88 5.95 -3.26
N VAL A 172 -27.10 6.10 -4.33
CA VAL A 172 -26.45 4.98 -5.03
C VAL A 172 -25.48 4.24 -4.11
N GLN A 173 -24.59 4.94 -3.41
CA GLN A 173 -23.66 4.33 -2.45
C GLN A 173 -24.39 3.57 -1.33
N ARG A 174 -25.54 4.11 -0.87
CA ARG A 174 -26.40 3.41 0.09
C ARG A 174 -27.01 2.15 -0.52
N GLY A 175 -27.52 2.21 -1.75
CA GLY A 175 -28.03 1.07 -2.48
C GLY A 175 -26.98 -0.01 -2.68
N LEU A 176 -25.77 0.37 -3.11
CA LEU A 176 -24.63 -0.53 -3.29
C LEU A 176 -24.31 -1.29 -2.01
N ARG A 177 -24.27 -0.62 -0.86
CA ARG A 177 -24.05 -1.30 0.44
C ARG A 177 -25.12 -2.34 0.75
N LEU A 178 -26.38 -2.08 0.41
CA LEU A 178 -27.49 -3.01 0.65
C LEU A 178 -27.51 -4.18 -0.33
N LEU A 179 -26.98 -3.97 -1.55
CA LEU A 179 -26.88 -4.98 -2.60
C LEU A 179 -25.60 -5.81 -2.52
N ALA A 180 -24.60 -5.37 -1.75
CA ALA A 180 -23.34 -6.07 -1.60
C ALA A 180 -23.57 -7.47 -0.99
N PRO A 181 -23.16 -8.55 -1.67
CA PRO A 181 -23.34 -9.89 -1.12
C PRO A 181 -22.51 -10.06 0.17
N PRO A 182 -22.92 -10.97 1.08
CA PRO A 182 -22.34 -11.10 2.42
C PRO A 182 -20.82 -11.31 2.42
N ASN A 183 -20.30 -11.94 1.37
CA ASN A 183 -18.87 -12.23 1.19
C ASN A 183 -18.00 -10.99 0.90
N LEU A 184 -18.56 -9.90 0.35
CA LEU A 184 -17.79 -8.68 0.05
C LEU A 184 -17.56 -7.80 1.28
N ASN A 185 -18.30 -8.03 2.34
CA ASN A 185 -18.19 -7.31 3.61
C ASN A 185 -17.88 -8.26 4.77
N LEU A 186 -17.08 -9.32 4.52
CA LEU A 186 -16.62 -10.21 5.58
C LEU A 186 -15.73 -9.42 6.54
N GLN A 187 -16.32 -8.99 7.65
CA GLN A 187 -15.55 -8.60 8.81
C GLN A 187 -14.96 -9.88 9.39
N HIS A 188 -13.64 -10.01 9.35
CA HIS A 188 -12.97 -11.09 10.06
C HIS A 188 -13.21 -10.91 11.57
N PRO A 189 -13.58 -11.98 12.30
CA PRO A 189 -13.73 -11.89 13.74
C PRO A 189 -12.40 -11.43 14.37
N PRO A 190 -12.45 -10.67 15.48
CA PRO A 190 -11.22 -10.27 16.15
C PRO A 190 -10.45 -11.51 16.61
N ILE A 191 -9.13 -11.49 16.46
CA ILE A 191 -8.26 -12.52 17.02
C ILE A 191 -8.39 -12.47 18.55
N THR A 192 -8.83 -13.57 19.14
CA THR A 192 -9.03 -13.69 20.59
C THR A 192 -7.82 -14.30 21.29
N LEU A 193 -7.79 -14.23 22.62
CA LEU A 193 -6.75 -14.93 23.39
C LEU A 193 -6.80 -16.45 23.16
N GLU A 194 -8.00 -17.01 23.03
CA GLU A 194 -8.20 -18.43 22.70
C GLU A 194 -7.61 -18.78 21.33
N SER A 195 -7.76 -17.89 20.34
CA SER A 195 -7.16 -18.04 19.02
C SER A 195 -5.62 -18.08 19.11
N LEU A 196 -5.03 -17.23 19.96
CA LEU A 196 -3.59 -17.20 20.20
C LEU A 196 -3.10 -18.44 20.96
N ILE A 197 -3.90 -18.96 21.90
CA ILE A 197 -3.61 -20.21 22.62
C ILE A 197 -3.66 -21.41 21.66
N GLN A 198 -4.68 -21.49 20.81
CA GLN A 198 -4.80 -22.54 19.79
C GLN A 198 -3.60 -22.53 18.84
N LEU A 199 -3.19 -21.33 18.40
CA LEU A 199 -1.98 -21.16 17.59
C LEU A 199 -0.75 -21.68 18.34
N HIS A 200 -0.53 -21.26 19.59
CA HIS A 200 0.60 -21.74 20.39
C HIS A 200 0.60 -23.27 20.55
N GLN A 201 -0.56 -23.90 20.74
CA GLN A 201 -0.66 -25.35 20.89
C GLN A 201 -0.43 -26.12 19.58
N GLY A 202 -0.73 -25.52 18.43
CA GLY A 202 -0.63 -26.16 17.13
C GLY A 202 0.71 -25.98 16.40
N LEU A 203 1.55 -25.05 16.84
CA LEU A 203 2.86 -24.76 16.23
C LEU A 203 3.95 -25.75 16.70
N ASP A 204 4.86 -26.09 15.79
CA ASP A 204 6.03 -26.93 16.07
C ASP A 204 7.25 -26.06 16.43
N TYR A 205 7.68 -26.12 17.70
CA TYR A 205 8.81 -25.32 18.17
C TYR A 205 10.18 -25.77 17.69
N SER A 206 10.29 -26.95 17.07
CA SER A 206 11.51 -27.37 16.38
C SER A 206 11.64 -26.73 14.99
N ASN A 207 10.53 -26.22 14.46
CA ASN A 207 10.50 -25.52 13.18
C ASN A 207 10.76 -24.02 13.39
N THR A 208 11.87 -23.55 12.84
CA THR A 208 12.27 -22.14 12.85
C THR A 208 11.19 -21.20 12.33
N PHE A 209 10.44 -21.58 11.28
CA PHE A 209 9.33 -20.81 10.74
C PHE A 209 8.23 -20.58 11.78
N ASP A 210 7.81 -21.64 12.47
CA ASP A 210 6.73 -21.60 13.45
C ASP A 210 7.10 -20.76 14.67
N THR A 211 8.38 -20.76 15.08
CA THR A 211 8.83 -19.87 16.16
C THR A 211 8.65 -18.38 15.80
N VAL A 212 8.84 -18.01 14.53
CA VAL A 212 8.64 -16.63 14.05
C VAL A 212 7.15 -16.31 13.98
N VAL A 213 6.31 -17.24 13.54
CA VAL A 213 4.85 -17.08 13.51
C VAL A 213 4.33 -16.82 14.92
N LEU A 214 4.77 -17.59 15.92
CA LEU A 214 4.40 -17.35 17.31
C LEU A 214 4.86 -15.96 17.78
N ALA A 215 6.11 -15.58 17.50
CA ALA A 215 6.64 -14.29 17.92
C ALA A 215 5.82 -13.12 17.35
N ILE A 216 5.54 -13.13 16.04
CA ILE A 216 4.73 -12.10 15.38
C ILE A 216 3.32 -12.07 15.98
N ALA A 217 2.65 -13.21 16.10
CA ALA A 217 1.28 -13.26 16.61
C ALA A 217 1.18 -12.72 18.06
N CYS A 218 2.14 -13.08 18.92
CA CYS A 218 2.18 -12.57 20.29
C CYS A 218 2.48 -11.07 20.33
N LEU A 219 3.38 -10.55 19.49
CA LEU A 219 3.66 -9.12 19.42
C LEU A 219 2.46 -8.31 18.92
N ILE A 220 1.78 -8.77 17.87
CA ILE A 220 0.55 -8.14 17.37
C ILE A 220 -0.49 -8.06 18.49
N PHE A 221 -0.75 -9.19 19.16
CA PHE A 221 -1.81 -9.25 20.18
C PHE A 221 -1.48 -8.46 21.45
N TRP A 222 -0.27 -8.60 21.99
CA TRP A 222 0.08 -8.05 23.30
C TRP A 222 0.76 -6.68 23.27
N CYS A 223 1.43 -6.34 22.16
CA CYS A 223 2.11 -5.05 21.98
C CYS A 223 1.32 -4.10 21.07
N GLY A 224 0.21 -4.56 20.47
CA GLY A 224 -0.63 -3.72 19.61
C GLY A 224 0.04 -3.36 18.28
N CYS A 225 0.99 -4.19 17.83
CA CYS A 225 1.66 -3.99 16.55
C CYS A 225 0.70 -4.25 15.39
N ARG A 226 0.88 -3.52 14.28
CA ARG A 226 0.24 -3.89 13.01
C ARG A 226 1.06 -4.99 12.33
N LEU A 227 0.41 -5.80 11.51
CA LEU A 227 1.08 -6.90 10.82
C LEU A 227 2.17 -6.37 9.88
N GLU A 228 1.87 -5.32 9.11
CA GLU A 228 2.80 -4.68 8.18
C GLU A 228 4.04 -4.05 8.84
N GLU A 229 4.03 -3.87 10.16
CA GLU A 229 5.19 -3.37 10.91
C GLU A 229 6.23 -4.48 11.19
N LEU A 230 5.82 -5.75 11.09
CA LEU A 230 6.62 -6.93 11.47
C LEU A 230 6.96 -7.86 10.31
N VAL A 231 6.21 -7.85 9.21
CA VAL A 231 6.41 -8.74 8.05
C VAL A 231 6.68 -7.97 6.77
N ILE A 232 7.20 -8.66 5.76
CA ILE A 232 7.39 -8.08 4.42
C ILE A 232 6.13 -8.36 3.57
N PRO A 233 5.62 -7.39 2.77
CA PRO A 233 4.44 -7.60 1.94
C PRO A 233 4.58 -8.79 0.97
N THR A 234 5.72 -8.86 0.28
CA THR A 234 6.05 -9.91 -0.70
C THR A 234 7.53 -10.27 -0.61
N PHE A 235 7.93 -11.37 -1.25
CA PHE A 235 9.32 -11.85 -1.17
C PHE A 235 10.36 -10.82 -1.64
N ASP A 236 10.05 -10.03 -2.67
CA ASP A 236 10.97 -9.06 -3.29
C ASP A 236 10.80 -7.62 -2.78
N SER A 237 9.88 -7.37 -1.84
CA SER A 237 9.55 -6.00 -1.39
C SER A 237 10.25 -5.59 -0.10
N PHE A 238 11.43 -6.16 0.20
CA PHE A 238 12.20 -5.74 1.37
C PHE A 238 12.84 -4.37 1.14
N ASP A 239 12.68 -3.51 2.14
CA ASP A 239 13.17 -2.14 2.16
C ASP A 239 13.69 -1.83 3.58
N MET A 240 15.00 -1.60 3.72
CA MET A 240 15.64 -1.31 5.01
C MET A 240 15.17 0.00 5.63
N THR A 241 14.57 0.90 4.86
CA THR A 241 14.00 2.15 5.39
C THR A 241 12.61 1.94 6.01
N LYS A 242 11.92 0.86 5.63
CA LYS A 242 10.56 0.55 6.10
C LYS A 242 10.49 -0.62 7.07
N HIS A 243 11.38 -1.59 6.93
CA HIS A 243 11.31 -2.84 7.68
C HIS A 243 12.45 -2.94 8.69
N VAL A 244 12.10 -3.33 9.91
CA VAL A 244 13.09 -3.55 10.98
C VAL A 244 14.02 -4.70 10.60
N THR A 245 15.32 -4.49 10.76
CA THR A 245 16.35 -5.50 10.47
C THR A 245 16.98 -6.03 11.75
N ARG A 246 17.75 -7.11 11.65
CA ARG A 246 18.50 -7.69 12.77
C ARG A 246 19.67 -6.81 13.24
N SER A 247 19.94 -5.67 12.60
CA SER A 247 20.97 -4.73 13.04
C SER A 247 20.67 -4.10 14.40
N ILE A 248 19.43 -4.20 14.88
CA ILE A 248 19.01 -3.76 16.20
C ILE A 248 19.48 -4.70 17.33
N LEU A 249 20.00 -5.88 17.00
CA LEU A 249 20.44 -6.86 17.98
C LEU A 249 21.78 -6.43 18.61
N PRO A 250 22.00 -6.68 19.91
CA PRO A 250 21.10 -7.37 20.84
C PRO A 250 19.95 -6.48 21.33
N ILE A 251 18.74 -7.04 21.39
CA ILE A 251 17.62 -6.39 22.09
C ILE A 251 17.84 -6.56 23.60
N VAL A 252 18.04 -5.45 24.30
CA VAL A 252 18.32 -5.45 25.74
C VAL A 252 17.05 -5.79 26.53
N THR A 253 17.16 -6.70 27.49
CA THR A 253 16.11 -6.95 28.50
C THR A 253 16.41 -6.14 29.75
N GLN A 254 15.45 -5.35 30.17
CA GLN A 254 15.43 -4.63 31.44
C GLN A 254 14.45 -5.30 32.39
N GLU A 255 14.70 -5.17 33.69
CA GLU A 255 13.82 -5.70 34.72
C GLU A 255 13.45 -4.59 35.69
N SER A 256 12.14 -4.40 35.90
CA SER A 256 11.59 -3.48 36.89
C SER A 256 10.40 -4.14 37.56
N ASN A 257 10.31 -4.05 38.90
CA ASN A 257 9.24 -4.66 39.69
C ASN A 257 9.02 -6.16 39.39
N ASN A 258 10.10 -6.93 39.20
CA ASN A 258 10.09 -8.35 38.80
C ASN A 258 9.43 -8.62 37.43
N VAL A 259 9.30 -7.60 36.57
CA VAL A 259 8.78 -7.73 35.21
C VAL A 259 9.89 -7.41 34.23
N ARG A 260 10.24 -8.41 33.42
CA ARG A 260 11.17 -8.24 32.30
C ARG A 260 10.47 -7.54 31.15
N HIS A 261 11.15 -6.59 30.52
CA HIS A 261 10.66 -5.92 29.33
C HIS A 261 11.82 -5.56 28.40
N SER A 262 11.50 -5.41 27.13
CA SER A 262 12.43 -5.04 26.08
C SER A 262 11.77 -4.02 25.16
N THR A 263 12.56 -3.09 24.64
CA THR A 263 12.08 -2.12 23.66
C THR A 263 12.96 -2.20 22.43
N PHE A 264 12.34 -2.22 21.25
CA PHE A 264 13.06 -2.06 20.00
C PHE A 264 12.31 -1.14 19.07
N ARG A 265 13.05 -0.51 18.15
CA ARG A 265 12.53 0.52 17.26
C ARG A 265 12.28 -0.03 15.86
N ILE A 266 11.11 0.24 15.33
CA ILE A 266 10.78 0.02 13.91
C ILE A 266 11.02 1.31 13.12
N PRO A 267 11.59 1.24 11.92
CA PRO A 267 12.03 2.42 11.19
C PRO A 267 10.87 3.20 10.56
N TRP A 268 9.73 2.55 10.32
CA TRP A 268 8.59 3.17 9.65
C TRP A 268 7.25 2.72 10.21
N THR A 269 6.28 3.63 10.25
CA THR A 269 4.85 3.30 10.36
C THR A 269 4.03 4.17 9.42
N LYS A 270 2.80 3.75 9.09
CA LYS A 270 1.89 4.56 8.28
C LYS A 270 1.65 5.96 8.86
N THR A 271 1.60 6.08 10.19
CA THR A 271 1.23 7.33 10.87
C THR A 271 2.42 8.24 11.16
N THR A 272 3.60 7.69 11.40
CA THR A 272 4.80 8.46 11.76
C THR A 272 5.80 8.57 10.62
N GLY A 273 5.59 7.85 9.52
CA GLY A 273 6.54 7.77 8.41
C GLY A 273 7.91 7.29 8.91
N ASN A 274 8.97 7.91 8.40
CA ASN A 274 10.36 7.61 8.78
C ASN A 274 10.71 8.02 10.22
N ASN A 275 9.79 8.66 10.96
CA ASN A 275 9.95 8.83 12.40
C ASN A 275 9.65 7.54 13.16
N GLY A 276 9.33 6.42 12.52
CA GLY A 276 9.25 5.09 13.12
C GLY A 276 8.37 5.00 14.38
N ALA A 277 8.55 3.94 15.15
CA ALA A 277 7.91 3.77 16.46
C ALA A 277 8.71 2.81 17.33
N ASP A 278 8.47 2.86 18.64
CA ASP A 278 9.09 1.94 19.59
C ASP A 278 8.07 0.88 20.01
N ILE A 279 8.45 -0.38 19.89
CA ILE A 279 7.66 -1.53 20.32
C ILE A 279 8.14 -1.94 21.70
N ASN A 280 7.24 -1.82 22.69
CA ASN A 280 7.48 -2.24 24.07
C ASN A 280 6.97 -3.67 24.27
N VAL A 281 7.90 -4.57 24.57
CA VAL A 281 7.66 -6.01 24.75
C VAL A 281 7.77 -6.34 26.22
N THR A 282 6.63 -6.40 26.90
CA THR A 282 6.58 -6.72 28.34
C THR A 282 6.33 -8.21 28.54
N SER A 283 7.15 -8.84 29.38
CA SER A 283 6.98 -10.23 29.80
C SER A 283 5.68 -10.42 30.57
N ARG A 284 5.05 -11.58 30.40
CA ARG A 284 3.81 -11.97 31.04
C ARG A 284 3.90 -13.40 31.53
N ASP A 285 3.20 -13.71 32.62
CA ASP A 285 3.02 -15.08 33.09
C ASP A 285 1.91 -15.78 32.30
N HIS A 286 2.19 -16.05 31.02
CA HIS A 286 1.27 -16.69 30.10
C HIS A 286 2.05 -17.43 29.01
N LEU A 287 1.50 -18.54 28.51
CA LEU A 287 2.13 -19.34 27.46
C LEU A 287 2.36 -18.57 26.14
N THR A 288 1.53 -17.56 25.88
CA THR A 288 1.66 -16.66 24.72
C THR A 288 2.44 -15.37 25.05
N CYS A 289 3.37 -15.42 26.01
CA CYS A 289 4.15 -14.25 26.42
C CYS A 289 4.93 -13.69 25.22
N PRO A 290 4.78 -12.40 24.87
CA PRO A 290 5.43 -11.82 23.69
C PRO A 290 6.95 -11.71 23.87
N HIS A 291 7.42 -11.47 25.10
CA HIS A 291 8.85 -11.46 25.42
C HIS A 291 9.46 -12.85 25.21
N ALA A 292 8.87 -13.89 25.81
CA ALA A 292 9.34 -15.26 25.65
C ALA A 292 9.29 -15.74 24.18
N ALA A 293 8.22 -15.40 23.45
CA ALA A 293 8.08 -15.76 22.04
C ALA A 293 9.14 -15.07 21.15
N LEU A 294 9.40 -13.78 21.37
CA LEU A 294 10.43 -13.02 20.65
C LEU A 294 11.81 -13.63 20.86
N PHE A 295 12.21 -13.89 22.11
CA PHE A 295 13.53 -14.46 22.39
C PHE A 295 13.66 -15.91 21.90
N ARG A 296 12.59 -16.72 21.98
CA ARG A 296 12.57 -18.07 21.36
C ARG A 296 12.84 -18.02 19.87
N HIS A 297 12.22 -17.08 19.14
CA HIS A 297 12.48 -16.87 17.72
C HIS A 297 13.96 -16.53 17.47
N LEU A 298 14.52 -15.57 18.22
CA LEU A 298 15.91 -15.16 18.07
C LEU A 298 16.91 -16.28 18.36
N GLU A 299 16.63 -17.10 19.38
CA GLU A 299 17.42 -18.28 19.76
C GLU A 299 17.33 -19.40 18.71
N ALA A 300 16.15 -19.66 18.15
CA ALA A 300 15.94 -20.66 17.11
C ALA A 300 16.56 -20.27 15.76
N ASN A 301 16.76 -18.97 15.53
CA ASN A 301 17.29 -18.42 14.27
C ASN A 301 18.60 -17.63 14.49
N PRO A 302 19.70 -18.25 14.96
CA PRO A 302 20.89 -17.52 15.38
C PRO A 302 21.75 -17.04 14.19
N ASN A 303 21.78 -17.79 13.09
CA ASN A 303 22.71 -17.57 11.97
C ASN A 303 22.19 -16.60 10.89
N ILE A 304 21.11 -15.88 11.16
CA ILE A 304 20.54 -14.95 10.18
C ILE A 304 21.36 -13.64 10.17
N PRO A 305 21.77 -13.14 8.99
CA PRO A 305 22.58 -11.93 8.88
C PRO A 305 21.94 -10.68 9.50
N PHE A 306 22.78 -9.73 9.94
CA PHE A 306 22.33 -8.49 10.57
C PHE A 306 21.47 -7.60 9.65
N HIS A 307 21.68 -7.64 8.33
CA HIS A 307 20.92 -6.84 7.37
C HIS A 307 19.57 -7.46 6.99
N ALA A 308 19.30 -8.69 7.39
CA ALA A 308 18.03 -9.36 7.12
C ALA A 308 16.92 -8.76 8.01
N PRO A 309 15.64 -8.84 7.59
CA PRO A 309 14.50 -8.50 8.44
C PRO A 309 14.54 -9.22 9.79
N LEU A 310 14.08 -8.55 10.84
CA LEU A 310 14.08 -9.08 12.20
C LEU A 310 13.34 -10.43 12.30
N PHE A 311 12.22 -10.55 11.59
CA PHE A 311 11.39 -11.76 11.53
C PHE A 311 11.69 -12.59 10.28
N SER A 312 12.95 -12.96 10.12
CA SER A 312 13.40 -13.93 9.12
C SER A 312 13.62 -15.29 9.77
N PHE A 313 13.54 -16.38 9.00
CA PHE A 313 13.77 -17.73 9.52
C PHE A 313 14.71 -18.53 8.64
N GLN A 314 15.38 -19.52 9.24
CA GLN A 314 16.19 -20.48 8.50
C GLN A 314 15.28 -21.50 7.80
N THR A 315 15.54 -21.74 6.52
CA THR A 315 14.87 -22.74 5.69
C THR A 315 15.49 -24.13 5.86
N PRO A 316 14.80 -25.21 5.45
CA PRO A 316 15.34 -26.57 5.52
C PRO A 316 16.64 -26.80 4.75
N THR A 317 16.94 -25.96 3.75
CA THR A 317 18.20 -26.02 2.96
C THR A 317 19.38 -25.37 3.69
N GLY A 318 19.16 -24.78 4.86
CA GLY A 318 20.16 -24.02 5.62
C GLY A 318 20.27 -22.56 5.22
N ALA A 319 19.65 -22.14 4.10
CA ALA A 319 19.49 -20.73 3.73
C ALA A 319 18.47 -20.02 4.65
N TRP A 320 18.27 -18.72 4.52
CA TRP A 320 17.27 -17.96 5.27
C TRP A 320 16.32 -17.21 4.34
N THR A 321 15.13 -16.87 4.86
CA THR A 321 14.14 -16.05 4.16
C THR A 321 13.36 -15.19 5.14
N SER A 322 12.85 -14.05 4.67
CA SER A 322 11.99 -13.15 5.43
C SER A 322 10.58 -13.72 5.59
N MET A 323 9.92 -13.46 6.72
CA MET A 323 8.48 -13.73 6.86
C MET A 323 7.68 -12.78 5.96
N THR A 324 6.79 -13.35 5.15
CA THR A 324 5.84 -12.58 4.34
C THR A 324 4.46 -12.57 4.98
N GLU A 325 3.67 -11.53 4.68
CA GLU A 325 2.28 -11.43 5.12
C GLU A 325 1.47 -12.68 4.73
N GLN A 326 1.62 -13.12 3.47
CA GLN A 326 0.93 -14.29 2.95
C GLN A 326 1.28 -15.57 3.71
N TRP A 327 2.55 -15.80 4.02
CA TRP A 327 2.97 -17.02 4.73
C TRP A 327 2.51 -17.00 6.19
N PHE A 328 2.60 -15.86 6.86
CA PHE A 328 2.10 -15.69 8.22
C PHE A 328 0.61 -15.98 8.28
N LEU A 329 -0.21 -15.30 7.47
CA LEU A 329 -1.66 -15.48 7.46
C LEU A 329 -2.06 -16.91 7.06
N LYS A 330 -1.39 -17.49 6.06
CA LYS A 330 -1.64 -18.89 5.67
C LYS A 330 -1.38 -19.85 6.81
N ARG A 331 -0.33 -19.65 7.61
CA ARG A 331 -0.04 -20.52 8.76
C ARG A 331 -1.05 -20.33 9.87
N CYS A 332 -1.40 -19.09 10.22
CA CYS A 332 -2.37 -18.82 11.26
C CYS A 332 -3.78 -19.36 10.94
N ASN A 333 -4.22 -19.24 9.68
CA ASN A 333 -5.53 -19.72 9.22
C ASN A 333 -5.67 -21.26 9.25
N GLN A 334 -4.58 -22.02 9.40
CA GLN A 334 -4.66 -23.46 9.65
C GLN A 334 -5.22 -23.78 11.04
N PHE A 335 -5.16 -22.83 11.97
CA PHE A 335 -5.61 -22.99 13.36
C PHE A 335 -6.84 -22.15 13.68
N TRP A 336 -6.99 -20.98 13.04
CA TRP A 336 -8.08 -20.03 13.36
C TRP A 336 -9.43 -20.34 12.72
N GLY A 337 -9.56 -21.45 11.98
CA GLY A 337 -10.80 -21.81 11.28
C GLY A 337 -11.15 -20.82 10.15
N PRO A 338 -12.14 -21.16 9.31
CA PRO A 338 -12.73 -20.20 8.37
C PRO A 338 -13.56 -19.12 9.06
#